data_AF-A0A8T5KU05-F1
#
_entry.id   AF-A0A8T5KU05-F1
#
_cell.length_a   1.000
_cell.length_b   1.000
_cell.length_c   1.000
_cell.angle_alpha   90.00
_cell.angle_beta   90.00
_cell.angle_gamma   90.00
#
_symmetry.space_group_name_H-M   'P 1'
#
loop_
_entity.id
_entity.type
_entity.pdbx_description
1 polymer ?
#
loop_
_entity_poly.entity_id
_entity_poly.type
_entity_poly.pdbx_seq_one_letter_code
_entity_poly.pdbx_strand_id
1 'polypeptide(L)'
;MLLWGIKDISLFDIWTFIHLLSGIAIGAALLWLTKTDNKKIQTKKIIISTLLIAFLWEILEYSFEIGIFGSTISNWFYAVEFLPNRLIIDPLTVLFGGIIAIKKPKLGIPSAVLAMIFLLIHIFIFPNVVYLQRLI
;
A
#
# COMPACT_ATOMS: atom_id res chain seq x y z
N MET A 1 -1.37 -21.70 -0.34
CA MET A 1 -1.61 -20.40 -1.00
C MET A 1 -3.10 -20.14 -1.02
N LEU A 2 -3.53 -19.05 -0.40
CA LEU A 2 -4.92 -18.60 -0.41
C LEU A 2 -5.06 -17.38 -1.32
N LEU A 3 -6.23 -17.17 -1.91
CA LEU A 3 -6.50 -15.94 -2.64
C LEU A 3 -6.65 -14.76 -1.68
N TRP A 4 -7.40 -14.94 -0.60
CA TRP A 4 -7.67 -13.95 0.44
C TRP A 4 -7.47 -14.60 1.80
N GLY A 5 -6.80 -13.93 2.74
CA GLY A 5 -6.55 -14.49 4.06
C GLY A 5 -5.43 -13.79 4.80
N ILE A 6 -4.81 -14.50 5.74
CA ILE A 6 -3.67 -13.99 6.54
C ILE A 6 -2.48 -13.74 5.62
N LYS A 7 -1.84 -12.57 5.82
CA LYS A 7 -0.78 -12.03 4.95
C LYS A 7 0.41 -12.95 4.68
N ASP A 8 0.67 -13.95 5.52
CA ASP A 8 1.81 -14.87 5.40
C ASP A 8 1.59 -15.97 4.33
N ILE A 9 0.35 -16.21 3.91
CA ILE A 9 0.00 -17.27 2.95
C ILE A 9 -0.95 -16.85 1.82
N SER A 10 -1.48 -15.62 1.85
CA SER A 10 -2.48 -15.13 0.90
C SER A 10 -1.93 -14.14 -0.13
N LEU A 11 -2.54 -14.12 -1.32
CA LEU A 11 -2.24 -13.14 -2.36
C LEU A 11 -2.83 -11.76 -2.06
N PHE A 12 -4.02 -11.74 -1.45
CA PHE A 12 -4.69 -10.54 -1.00
C PHE A 12 -5.02 -10.66 0.48
N ASP A 13 -5.14 -9.53 1.12
CA ASP A 13 -5.29 -9.42 2.56
C ASP A 13 -6.02 -8.10 2.89
N ILE A 14 -6.24 -7.81 4.17
CA ILE A 14 -6.96 -6.59 4.54
C ILE A 14 -6.18 -5.31 4.18
N TRP A 15 -4.85 -5.39 4.12
CA TRP A 15 -3.95 -4.29 3.78
C TRP A 15 -3.97 -3.96 2.29
N THR A 16 -4.42 -4.87 1.43
CA THR A 16 -4.74 -4.62 0.01
C THR A 16 -5.63 -3.39 -0.17
N PHE A 17 -6.60 -3.14 0.73
CA PHE A 17 -7.43 -1.94 0.66
C PHE A 17 -6.62 -0.66 0.87
N ILE A 18 -5.64 -0.71 1.77
CA ILE A 18 -4.75 0.41 2.05
C ILE A 18 -3.76 0.62 0.90
N HIS A 19 -3.24 -0.44 0.30
CA HIS A 19 -2.43 -0.35 -0.91
C HIS A 19 -3.20 0.37 -2.03
N LEU A 20 -4.48 0.02 -2.25
CA LEU A 20 -5.32 0.66 -3.25
C LEU A 20 -5.56 2.15 -2.95
N LEU A 21 -6.00 2.48 -1.73
CA LEU A 21 -6.28 3.87 -1.32
C LEU A 21 -5.03 4.74 -1.36
N SER A 22 -3.90 4.20 -0.90
CA SER A 22 -2.60 4.87 -0.95
C SER A 22 -2.18 5.11 -2.40
N GLY A 23 -2.38 4.13 -3.28
CA GLY A 23 -2.16 4.29 -4.72
C GLY A 23 -2.96 5.45 -5.33
N ILE A 24 -4.24 5.58 -4.99
CA ILE A 24 -5.08 6.69 -5.46
C ILE A 24 -4.55 8.04 -4.95
N ALA A 25 -4.19 8.12 -3.67
CA ALA A 25 -3.66 9.33 -3.05
C ALA A 25 -2.31 9.74 -3.67
N ILE A 26 -1.37 8.79 -3.78
CA ILE A 26 -0.04 8.98 -4.38
C ILE A 26 -0.19 9.41 -5.84
N GLY A 27 -1.02 8.71 -6.63
CA GLY A 27 -1.25 9.07 -8.03
C GLY A 27 -1.81 10.49 -8.21
N ALA A 28 -2.74 10.90 -7.36
CA ALA A 28 -3.30 12.26 -7.37
C ALA A 28 -2.26 13.32 -6.99
N ALA A 29 -1.43 13.04 -5.98
CA ALA A 29 -0.32 13.91 -5.61
C ALA A 29 0.71 14.03 -6.74
N LEU A 30 1.09 12.91 -7.37
CA LEU A 30 2.02 12.89 -8.51
C LEU A 30 1.46 13.65 -9.72
N LEU A 31 0.17 13.57 -10.01
CA LEU A 31 -0.47 14.40 -11.05
C LEU A 31 -0.29 15.90 -10.78
N TRP A 32 -0.48 16.30 -9.52
CA TRP A 32 -0.32 17.69 -9.09
C TRP A 32 1.14 18.16 -9.13
N LEU A 33 2.10 17.27 -8.85
CA LEU A 33 3.54 17.58 -8.86
C LEU A 33 4.16 17.59 -10.26
N THR A 34 3.73 16.69 -11.15
CA THR A 34 4.38 16.46 -12.45
C THR A 34 3.94 17.40 -13.56
N LYS A 35 2.99 18.32 -13.30
CA LYS A 35 2.32 19.24 -14.26
C LYS A 35 3.07 19.38 -15.59
N THR A 36 2.56 18.70 -16.61
CA THR A 36 3.08 18.74 -17.97
C THR A 36 1.93 18.65 -18.96
N ASP A 37 2.03 19.36 -20.08
CA ASP A 37 1.01 19.36 -21.13
C ASP A 37 0.99 18.04 -21.92
N ASN A 38 2.07 17.26 -21.84
CA ASN A 38 2.16 15.97 -22.50
C ASN A 38 1.60 14.84 -21.62
N LYS A 39 0.33 14.51 -21.82
CA LYS A 39 -0.38 13.43 -21.10
C LYS A 39 0.34 12.09 -21.13
N LYS A 40 1.02 11.73 -22.24
CA LYS A 40 1.75 10.45 -22.34
C LYS A 40 2.96 10.43 -21.43
N ILE A 41 3.72 11.53 -21.40
CA ILE A 41 4.87 11.69 -20.50
C ILE A 41 4.39 11.71 -19.05
N GLN A 42 3.31 12.42 -18.75
CA GLN A 42 2.73 12.48 -17.41
C GLN A 42 2.34 11.09 -16.90
N THR A 43 1.56 10.34 -17.68
CA THR A 43 1.14 8.98 -17.33
C THR A 43 2.35 8.07 -17.11
N LYS A 44 3.37 8.13 -17.98
CA LYS A 44 4.59 7.33 -17.82
C LYS A 44 5.31 7.67 -16.51
N LYS A 45 5.46 8.96 -16.19
CA LYS A 45 6.07 9.41 -14.92
C LYS A 45 5.28 8.90 -13.72
N ILE A 46 3.95 9.00 -13.75
CA ILE A 46 3.10 8.52 -12.65
C ILE A 46 3.23 7.01 -12.47
N ILE A 47 3.17 6.22 -13.54
CA ILE A 47 3.32 4.75 -13.44
C ILE A 47 4.66 4.38 -12.80
N ILE A 48 5.76 4.95 -13.30
CA ILE A 48 7.11 4.65 -12.80
C ILE A 48 7.26 5.10 -11.35
N SER A 49 6.85 6.32 -11.01
CA SER A 49 6.96 6.87 -9.67
C SER A 49 6.10 6.11 -8.66
N THR A 50 4.87 5.73 -9.02
CA THR A 50 3.99 4.94 -8.15
C THR A 50 4.58 3.57 -7.85
N LEU A 51 5.11 2.86 -8.86
CA LEU A 51 5.78 1.57 -8.65
C LEU A 51 7.05 1.71 -7.80
N LEU A 52 7.86 2.76 -8.03
CA LEU A 52 9.04 3.02 -7.22
C LEU A 52 8.66 3.22 -5.74
N ILE A 53 7.64 4.04 -5.47
CA ILE A 53 7.16 4.29 -4.11
C ILE A 53 6.63 3.00 -3.48
N ALA A 54 5.87 2.19 -4.23
CA ALA A 54 5.39 0.91 -3.75
C ALA A 54 6.55 -0.02 -3.35
N PHE A 55 7.52 -0.23 -4.23
CA PHE A 55 8.67 -1.09 -3.89
C PHE A 55 9.54 -0.53 -2.75
N LEU A 56 9.67 0.79 -2.61
CA LEU A 56 10.34 1.39 -1.46
C LEU A 56 9.58 1.11 -0.16
N TRP A 57 8.25 1.13 -0.20
CA TRP A 57 7.42 0.73 0.93
C TRP A 57 7.62 -0.75 1.25
N GLU A 58 7.57 -1.65 0.26
CA GLU A 58 7.80 -3.10 0.48
C GLU A 58 9.14 -3.40 1.14
N ILE A 59 10.20 -2.69 0.76
CA ILE A 59 11.52 -2.82 1.37
C ILE A 59 11.50 -2.35 2.83
N LEU A 60 10.82 -1.23 3.10
CA LEU A 60 10.70 -0.67 4.43
C LEU A 60 9.87 -1.59 5.34
N GLU A 61 8.75 -2.09 4.85
CA GLU A 61 7.88 -3.05 5.53
C GLU A 61 8.63 -4.34 5.85
N TYR A 62 9.32 -4.93 4.87
CA TYR A 62 10.17 -6.10 5.13
C TYR A 62 11.22 -5.82 6.21
N SER A 63 11.83 -4.62 6.20
CA SER A 63 12.79 -4.20 7.23
C SER A 63 12.17 -4.09 8.61
N PHE A 64 10.90 -3.67 8.70
CA PHE A 64 10.13 -3.68 9.94
C PHE A 64 9.87 -5.09 10.44
N GLU A 65 9.44 -5.99 9.55
CA GLU A 65 9.14 -7.39 9.87
C GLU A 65 10.34 -8.13 10.45
N ILE A 66 11.52 -7.99 9.84
CA ILE A 66 12.74 -8.68 10.29
C ILE A 66 13.43 -7.99 11.48
N GLY A 67 12.87 -6.89 12.00
CA GLY A 67 13.32 -6.26 13.23
C GLY A 67 14.50 -5.32 13.11
N ILE A 68 14.83 -4.82 11.90
CA ILE A 68 15.87 -3.78 11.72
C ILE A 68 15.57 -2.55 12.59
N PHE A 69 14.29 -2.23 12.75
CA PHE A 69 13.82 -1.06 13.52
C PHE A 69 13.43 -1.40 14.97
N GLY A 70 13.85 -2.55 15.48
CA GLY A 70 13.62 -2.97 16.86
C GLY A 70 12.41 -3.89 17.05
N SER A 71 12.37 -4.52 18.22
CA SER A 71 11.40 -5.58 18.54
C SER A 71 9.96 -5.07 18.63
N THR A 72 9.73 -3.86 19.14
CA THR A 72 8.38 -3.29 19.24
C THR A 72 7.70 -3.21 17.87
N ILE A 73 8.43 -2.75 16.85
CA ILE A 73 7.90 -2.60 15.48
C ILE A 73 7.72 -3.97 14.83
N SER A 74 8.71 -4.86 14.91
CA SER A 74 8.61 -6.23 14.37
C SER A 74 7.47 -7.03 15.02
N ASN A 75 7.25 -6.87 16.33
CA ASN A 75 6.14 -7.51 17.03
C ASN A 75 4.77 -7.02 16.54
N TRP A 76 4.65 -5.74 16.15
CA TRP A 76 3.42 -5.21 15.57
C TRP A 76 3.21 -5.68 14.12
N PHE A 77 4.27 -5.70 13.31
CA PHE A 77 4.22 -6.19 11.92
C PHE A 77 4.02 -7.70 11.80
N TYR A 78 4.34 -8.46 12.85
CA TYR A 78 4.12 -9.89 13.07
C TYR A 78 4.01 -10.75 11.79
N ALA A 79 4.98 -11.67 11.64
CA ALA A 79 5.15 -12.54 10.47
C ALA A 79 5.59 -11.80 9.20
N VAL A 80 6.26 -12.55 8.33
CA VAL A 80 6.74 -12.04 7.04
C VAL A 80 5.64 -12.26 6.01
N GLU A 81 5.36 -11.21 5.24
CA GLU A 81 4.37 -11.25 4.18
C GLU A 81 4.70 -12.26 3.07
N PHE A 82 3.65 -12.82 2.48
CA PHE A 82 3.77 -13.81 1.42
C PHE A 82 4.48 -13.20 0.21
N LEU A 83 5.59 -13.83 -0.22
CA LEU A 83 6.49 -13.24 -1.21
C LEU A 83 5.80 -12.80 -2.53
N PRO A 84 4.86 -13.57 -3.12
CA PRO A 84 4.12 -13.11 -4.30
C PRO A 84 3.19 -11.92 -4.03
N ASN A 85 2.65 -11.78 -2.82
CA ASN A 85 1.84 -10.64 -2.44
C ASN A 85 2.73 -9.37 -2.39
N ARG A 86 3.79 -9.40 -1.58
CA ARG A 86 4.83 -8.35 -1.49
C ARG A 86 5.41 -7.92 -2.83
N LEU A 87 5.86 -8.86 -3.66
CA LEU A 87 6.61 -8.51 -4.88
C LEU A 87 5.73 -8.16 -6.09
N ILE A 88 4.46 -8.58 -6.09
CA ILE A 88 3.60 -8.49 -7.26
C ILE A 88 2.28 -7.83 -6.90
N ILE A 89 1.52 -8.40 -5.97
CA ILE A 89 0.14 -7.97 -5.74
C ILE A 89 0.07 -6.57 -5.14
N ASP A 90 0.85 -6.27 -4.11
CA ASP A 90 0.77 -4.95 -3.46
C ASP A 90 1.28 -3.83 -4.39
N PRO A 91 2.45 -3.95 -5.05
CA PRO A 91 2.89 -2.96 -6.03
C PRO A 91 1.89 -2.75 -7.18
N LEU A 92 1.26 -3.81 -7.68
CA LEU A 92 0.23 -3.71 -8.71
C LEU A 92 -1.05 -3.07 -8.18
N THR A 93 -1.41 -3.30 -6.92
CA THR A 93 -2.61 -2.70 -6.29
C THR A 93 -2.40 -1.20 -6.07
N VAL A 94 -1.22 -0.79 -5.60
CA VAL A 94 -0.83 0.63 -5.51
C VAL A 94 -0.82 1.27 -6.90
N LEU A 95 -0.25 0.61 -7.91
CA LEU A 95 -0.26 1.09 -9.30
C LEU A 95 -1.69 1.24 -9.84
N PHE A 96 -2.57 0.27 -9.57
CA PHE A 96 -3.96 0.31 -9.99
C PHE A 96 -4.68 1.52 -9.38
N GLY A 97 -4.45 1.80 -8.10
CA GLY A 97 -4.89 3.04 -7.45
C GLY A 97 -4.37 4.29 -8.16
N GLY A 98 -3.08 4.31 -8.51
CA GLY A 98 -2.47 5.40 -9.26
C GLY A 98 -3.12 5.64 -10.63
N ILE A 99 -3.48 4.57 -11.35
CA ILE A 99 -4.19 4.64 -12.63
C ILE A 99 -5.62 5.20 -12.44
N ILE A 100 -6.31 4.82 -11.36
CA ILE A 100 -7.61 5.40 -11.01
C ILE A 100 -7.48 6.92 -10.81
N ALA A 101 -6.42 7.38 -10.13
CA ALA A 101 -6.19 8.80 -9.88
C ALA A 101 -5.98 9.61 -11.18
N ILE A 102 -5.36 9.04 -12.22
CA ILE A 102 -5.24 9.69 -13.54
C ILE A 102 -6.62 10.02 -14.12
N LYS A 103 -7.59 9.11 -13.95
CA LYS A 103 -8.96 9.30 -14.44
C LYS A 103 -9.82 10.13 -13.49
N LYS A 104 -9.58 10.03 -12.18
CA LYS A 104 -10.40 10.62 -11.11
C LYS A 104 -9.53 11.26 -10.01
N PRO A 105 -8.78 12.34 -10.30
CA PRO A 105 -7.82 12.91 -9.36
C PRO A 105 -8.46 13.48 -8.08
N LYS A 106 -9.75 13.87 -8.16
CA LYS A 106 -10.53 14.34 -7.00
C LYS A 106 -10.68 13.29 -5.89
N LEU A 107 -10.47 12.01 -6.19
CA LEU A 107 -10.48 10.94 -5.19
C LEU A 107 -9.23 10.92 -4.31
N GLY A 108 -8.16 11.63 -4.68
CA GLY A 108 -6.89 11.61 -3.94
C GLY A 108 -7.03 11.97 -2.46
N ILE A 109 -7.66 13.11 -2.16
CA ILE A 109 -7.85 13.57 -0.76
C ILE A 109 -8.77 12.61 0.01
N PRO A 110 -9.97 12.23 -0.48
CA PRO A 110 -10.80 11.23 0.18
C PRO A 110 -10.07 9.92 0.47
N SER A 111 -9.31 9.40 -0.50
CA SER A 111 -8.54 8.17 -0.33
C SER A 111 -7.42 8.31 0.71
N ALA A 112 -6.72 9.44 0.73
CA ALA A 112 -5.71 9.71 1.75
C ALA A 112 -6.31 9.77 3.17
N VAL A 113 -7.47 10.44 3.31
CA VAL A 113 -8.17 10.54 4.60
C VAL A 113 -8.64 9.16 5.07
N LEU A 114 -9.24 8.36 4.19
CA LEU A 114 -9.68 7.01 4.52
C LEU A 114 -8.51 6.08 4.87
N ALA A 115 -7.41 6.14 4.11
CA ALA A 115 -6.20 5.38 4.41
C ALA A 115 -5.61 5.77 5.77
N MET A 116 -5.55 7.06 6.07
CA MET A 116 -5.06 7.56 7.36
C MET A 116 -5.95 7.10 8.52
N ILE A 117 -7.28 7.21 8.40
CA ILE A 117 -8.22 6.76 9.43
C ILE A 117 -8.04 5.26 9.68
N PHE A 118 -7.97 4.46 8.62
CA PHE A 118 -7.75 3.02 8.73
C PHE A 118 -6.42 2.73 9.43
N LEU A 119 -5.32 3.38 9.02
CA LEU A 119 -4.00 3.16 9.62
C LEU A 119 -3.98 3.53 11.12
N LEU A 120 -4.55 4.67 11.48
CA LEU A 120 -4.64 5.12 12.88
C LEU A 120 -5.43 4.12 13.74
N ILE A 121 -6.58 3.65 13.24
CA ILE A 121 -7.37 2.63 13.91
C ILE A 121 -6.51 1.38 14.15
N HIS A 122 -5.78 0.91 13.15
CA HIS A 122 -5.06 -0.35 13.28
C HIS A 122 -3.79 -0.26 14.12
N ILE A 123 -3.10 0.88 14.09
CA ILE A 123 -1.91 1.11 14.92
C ILE A 123 -2.28 1.24 16.40
N PHE A 124 -3.34 2.00 16.72
CA PHE A 124 -3.64 2.35 18.12
C PHE A 124 -4.63 1.39 18.80
N ILE A 125 -5.43 0.65 18.05
CA ILE A 125 -6.45 -0.24 18.62
C ILE A 125 -6.00 -1.71 18.59
N PHE A 126 -5.32 -2.15 17.53
CA PHE A 126 -4.98 -3.57 17.37
C PHE A 126 -3.53 -3.88 17.79
N PRO A 127 -3.31 -5.08 18.36
CA PRO A 127 -2.00 -5.46 18.88
C PRO A 127 -0.96 -5.75 17.78
N ASN A 128 -1.40 -6.12 16.59
CA ASN A 128 -0.56 -6.38 15.41
C ASN A 128 -1.39 -6.35 14.12
N VAL A 129 -0.71 -6.39 12.98
CA VAL A 129 -1.31 -6.28 11.64
C VAL A 129 -2.14 -7.49 11.20
N VAL A 130 -1.93 -8.67 11.79
CA VAL A 130 -2.65 -9.91 11.44
C VAL A 130 -3.92 -10.12 12.28
N TYR A 131 -4.15 -9.28 13.30
CA TYR A 131 -5.22 -9.48 14.30
C TYR A 131 -6.60 -9.71 13.67
N LEU A 132 -7.01 -8.87 12.72
CA LEU A 132 -8.33 -8.96 12.09
C LEU A 132 -8.51 -10.24 11.27
N GLN A 133 -7.43 -10.75 10.68
CA GLN A 133 -7.47 -11.92 9.81
C GLN A 133 -7.40 -13.23 10.60
N ARG A 134 -7.10 -13.16 11.91
CA ARG A 134 -7.22 -14.28 12.83
C ARG A 134 -8.62 -14.42 13.43
N LEU A 135 -9.46 -13.40 13.30
CA LEU A 135 -10.84 -13.41 13.79
C LEU A 135 -11.84 -13.98 12.76
N ILE A 136 -11.40 -14.18 11.52
CA ILE A 136 -12.15 -14.69 10.37
C ILE A 136 -11.59 -16.07 10.02
#